data_AF-U6CYQ0-F1
#
_entry.id   AF-U6CYQ0-F1
#
_cell.length_a   1.000
_cell.length_b   1.000
_cell.length_c   1.000
_cell.angle_alpha   90.00
_cell.angle_beta   90.00
_cell.angle_gamma   90.00
#
_symmetry.space_group_name_H-M   'P 1'
#
loop_
_entity.id
_entity.type
_entity.pdbx_description
1 polymer ?
#
loop_
_entity_poly.entity_id
_entity_poly.type
_entity_poly.pdbx_seq_one_letter_code
_entity_poly.pdbx_strand_id
1 'polypeptide(L)'
;MGCGTSSSTKDRKSEKALKAALVIQNWYRGYSARLKARQRYALTIFQSIEYADEQGQLQLSNFFSFMLENYTQIHEKDPELVARLFGRTLQDSKDRQEYVSFVDVPDSYNGPRLQFPLTFTDIDLLVEAFKQQQILHAHYVLEVLFETKRVLKQMPNFTQVKTSPTKEITICDRGKHSMEILMILFVSFLVYPNDLHLNRGNHEDFMMNLRYGFTKEILHKYKLHGKK
;
A
#
# COMPACT_ATOMS: atom_id res chain seq x y z
N MET A 1 13.29 -84.18 36.28
CA MET A 1 14.27 -83.28 35.64
C MET A 1 13.60 -82.65 34.41
N GLY A 2 12.80 -81.61 34.61
CA GLY A 2 12.06 -80.93 33.55
C GLY A 2 12.36 -79.44 33.61
N CYS A 3 13.35 -79.00 32.83
CA CYS A 3 13.72 -77.60 32.71
C CYS A 3 13.39 -77.18 31.27
N GLY A 4 12.41 -76.30 31.09
CA GLY A 4 12.01 -75.87 29.76
C GLY A 4 11.08 -74.65 29.77
N THR A 5 11.48 -73.63 29.00
CA THR A 5 10.63 -72.58 28.42
C THR A 5 10.25 -71.37 29.31
N SER A 6 11.22 -70.49 29.60
CA SER A 6 10.91 -69.13 30.14
C SER A 6 11.58 -67.96 29.40
N SER A 7 12.47 -68.17 28.42
CA SER A 7 13.15 -67.04 27.72
C SER A 7 12.37 -66.49 26.51
N SER A 8 11.66 -67.32 25.76
CA SER A 8 10.95 -66.95 24.51
C SER A 8 9.89 -65.84 24.68
N THR A 9 9.25 -65.74 25.84
CA THR A 9 8.20 -64.75 26.11
C THR A 9 8.75 -63.37 26.46
N LYS A 10 9.97 -63.28 27.01
CA LYS A 10 10.68 -62.02 27.29
C LYS A 10 11.15 -61.34 26.01
N ASP A 11 11.70 -62.11 25.06
CA ASP A 11 12.15 -61.57 23.77
C ASP A 11 10.99 -61.03 22.92
N ARG A 12 9.83 -61.70 22.93
CA ARG A 12 8.62 -61.19 22.25
C ARG A 12 8.09 -59.88 22.85
N LYS A 13 8.21 -59.67 24.16
CA LYS A 13 7.82 -58.41 24.81
C LYS A 13 8.81 -57.29 24.48
N SER A 14 10.12 -57.60 24.42
CA SER A 14 11.14 -56.62 24.03
C SER A 14 10.97 -56.19 22.57
N GLU A 15 10.66 -57.12 21.67
CA GLU A 15 10.40 -56.83 20.25
C GLU A 15 9.16 -55.94 20.05
N LYS A 16 8.08 -56.21 20.80
CA LYS A 16 6.88 -55.34 20.79
C LYS A 16 7.18 -53.94 21.30
N ALA A 17 7.95 -53.82 22.38
CA ALA A 17 8.36 -52.54 22.92
C ALA A 17 9.24 -51.76 21.93
N LEU A 18 10.16 -52.46 21.24
CA LEU A 18 11.04 -51.87 20.24
C LEU A 18 10.26 -51.37 19.01
N LYS A 19 9.28 -52.16 18.52
CA LYS A 19 8.37 -51.75 17.45
C LYS A 19 7.52 -50.54 17.83
N ALA A 20 6.97 -50.52 19.05
CA ALA A 20 6.20 -49.38 19.55
C ALA A 20 7.07 -48.11 19.65
N ALA A 21 8.31 -48.23 20.15
CA ALA A 21 9.26 -47.14 20.23
C ALA A 21 9.60 -46.56 18.84
N LEU A 22 9.80 -47.42 17.84
CA LEU A 22 10.04 -46.99 16.45
C LEU A 22 8.86 -46.24 15.85
N VAL A 23 7.62 -46.69 16.12
CA VAL A 23 6.40 -45.98 15.67
C VAL A 23 6.30 -44.60 16.29
N ILE A 24 6.53 -44.49 17.61
CA ILE A 24 6.50 -43.21 18.34
C ILE A 24 7.60 -42.27 17.81
N GLN A 25 8.82 -42.78 17.62
CA GLN A 25 9.94 -41.99 17.10
C GLN A 25 9.69 -41.51 15.68
N ASN A 26 9.16 -42.36 14.79
CA ASN A 26 8.82 -41.97 13.42
C ASN A 26 7.71 -40.93 13.38
N TRP A 27 6.67 -41.10 14.21
CA TRP A 27 5.60 -40.11 14.34
C TRP A 27 6.13 -38.77 14.84
N TYR A 28 6.96 -38.78 15.89
CA TYR A 28 7.56 -37.57 16.46
C TYR A 28 8.47 -36.85 15.47
N ARG A 29 9.33 -37.59 14.74
CA ARG A 29 10.19 -37.02 13.69
C ARG A 29 9.36 -36.38 12.58
N GLY A 30 8.29 -37.04 12.13
CA GLY A 30 7.36 -36.49 11.13
C GLY A 30 6.58 -35.27 11.63
N TYR A 31 6.16 -35.27 12.89
CA TYR A 31 5.52 -34.11 13.52
C TYR A 31 6.49 -32.93 13.63
N SER A 32 7.71 -33.15 14.12
CA SER A 32 8.73 -32.12 14.27
C SER A 32 9.15 -31.52 12.92
N ALA A 33 9.28 -32.35 11.87
CA ALA A 33 9.55 -31.89 10.51
C ALA A 33 8.42 -30.99 9.96
N ARG A 34 7.16 -31.37 10.17
CA ARG A 34 5.99 -30.56 9.77
C ARG A 34 5.95 -29.23 10.52
N LEU A 35 6.26 -29.22 11.82
CA LEU A 35 6.30 -28.00 12.62
C LEU A 35 7.38 -27.04 12.10
N LYS A 36 8.59 -27.55 11.83
CA LYS A 36 9.68 -26.75 11.24
C LYS A 36 9.33 -26.24 9.84
N ALA A 37 8.67 -27.04 9.01
CA ALA A 37 8.23 -26.61 7.69
C ALA A 37 7.24 -25.44 7.81
N ARG A 38 6.24 -25.53 8.69
CA ARG A 38 5.29 -24.43 8.96
C ARG A 38 5.98 -23.16 9.43
N GLN A 39 6.95 -23.27 10.34
CA GLN A 39 7.73 -22.12 10.80
C GLN A 39 8.51 -21.46 9.66
N ARG A 40 9.15 -22.26 8.79
CA ARG A 40 9.86 -21.74 7.62
C ARG A 40 8.92 -21.04 6.64
N TYR A 41 7.78 -21.65 6.32
CA TYR A 41 6.79 -21.00 5.44
C TYR A 41 6.26 -19.70 6.04
N ALA A 42 5.95 -19.68 7.34
CA ALA A 42 5.54 -18.45 8.02
C ALA A 42 6.62 -17.37 7.92
N LEU A 43 7.88 -17.71 8.19
CA LEU A 43 8.99 -16.77 8.07
C LEU A 43 9.15 -16.24 6.64
N THR A 44 9.08 -17.11 5.62
CA THR A 44 9.14 -16.70 4.22
C THR A 44 8.00 -15.77 3.83
N ILE A 45 6.78 -16.04 4.32
CA ILE A 45 5.62 -15.17 4.10
C ILE A 45 5.86 -13.80 4.74
N PHE A 46 6.27 -13.76 6.02
CA PHE A 46 6.54 -12.50 6.72
C PHE A 46 7.64 -11.69 6.04
N GLN A 47 8.75 -12.34 5.69
CA GLN A 47 9.84 -11.70 4.93
C GLN A 47 9.34 -11.16 3.59
N SER A 48 8.54 -11.92 2.85
CA SER A 48 7.99 -11.45 1.56
C SER A 48 7.07 -10.24 1.71
N ILE A 49 6.30 -10.17 2.80
CA ILE A 49 5.42 -9.03 3.12
C ILE A 49 6.26 -7.82 3.51
N GLU A 50 7.26 -8.01 4.37
CA GLU A 50 8.14 -6.93 4.85
C GLU A 50 8.99 -6.36 3.70
N TYR A 51 9.60 -7.20 2.86
CA TYR A 51 10.32 -6.75 1.68
C TYR A 51 9.41 -6.07 0.65
N ALA A 52 8.15 -6.50 0.52
CA ALA A 52 7.17 -5.83 -0.35
C ALA A 52 6.79 -4.45 0.20
N ASP A 53 6.64 -4.30 1.51
CA ASP A 53 6.34 -3.01 2.14
C ASP A 53 7.54 -2.05 2.07
N GLU A 54 8.76 -2.54 2.35
CA GLU A 54 10.00 -1.77 2.16
C GLU A 54 10.18 -1.32 0.71
N GLN A 55 9.92 -2.20 -0.26
CA GLN A 55 9.93 -1.83 -1.68
C GLN A 55 8.84 -0.79 -1.98
N GLY A 56 7.64 -0.93 -1.43
CA GLY A 56 6.55 0.03 -1.59
C GLY A 56 6.90 1.42 -1.05
N GLN A 57 7.58 1.50 0.09
CA GLN A 57 8.05 2.77 0.68
C GLN A 57 9.18 3.40 -0.16
N LEU A 58 10.16 2.62 -0.58
CA LEU A 58 11.24 3.08 -1.47
C LEU A 58 10.68 3.55 -2.82
N GLN A 59 9.63 2.89 -3.33
CA GLN A 59 9.01 3.22 -4.61
C GLN A 59 8.06 4.42 -4.51
N LEU A 60 7.38 4.61 -3.38
CA LEU A 60 6.65 5.84 -3.10
C LEU A 60 7.62 7.02 -3.04
N SER A 61 8.76 6.84 -2.40
CA SER A 61 9.86 7.82 -2.43
C SER A 61 10.31 8.07 -3.87
N ASN A 62 10.54 7.03 -4.68
CA ASN A 62 10.94 7.20 -6.08
C ASN A 62 9.85 7.86 -6.94
N PHE A 63 8.56 7.64 -6.65
CA PHE A 63 7.45 8.31 -7.32
C PHE A 63 7.43 9.80 -6.99
N PHE A 64 7.58 10.17 -5.72
CA PHE A 64 7.72 11.56 -5.31
C PHE A 64 8.99 12.20 -5.89
N SER A 65 10.13 11.50 -5.83
CA SER A 65 11.37 11.93 -6.46
C SER A 65 11.19 12.13 -7.96
N PHE A 66 10.55 11.21 -8.67
CA PHE A 66 10.26 11.34 -10.09
C PHE A 66 9.32 12.51 -10.38
N MET A 67 8.24 12.67 -9.62
CA MET A 67 7.32 13.82 -9.77
C MET A 67 8.07 15.14 -9.56
N LEU A 68 8.96 15.21 -8.57
CA LEU A 68 9.78 16.38 -8.28
C LEU A 68 10.92 16.58 -9.29
N GLU A 69 11.56 15.53 -9.78
CA GLU A 69 12.61 15.58 -10.80
C GLU A 69 12.03 16.11 -12.11
N ASN A 70 10.88 15.59 -12.54
CA ASN A 70 10.20 16.14 -13.72
C ASN A 70 9.77 17.59 -13.49
N TYR A 71 9.36 17.94 -12.27
CA TYR A 71 8.98 19.30 -11.94
C TYR A 71 10.18 20.26 -11.87
N THR A 72 11.32 19.82 -11.32
CA THR A 72 12.57 20.60 -11.17
C THR A 72 13.37 20.68 -12.45
N GLN A 73 13.18 19.77 -13.42
CA GLN A 73 13.72 19.95 -14.78
C GLN A 73 13.17 21.19 -15.50
N ILE A 74 12.10 21.82 -15.00
CA ILE A 74 11.64 23.15 -15.44
C ILE A 74 12.57 24.28 -14.93
N HIS A 75 13.33 24.05 -13.85
CA HIS A 75 14.26 25.00 -13.25
C HIS A 75 15.71 24.53 -13.44
N GLU A 76 16.19 24.61 -14.68
CA GLU A 76 17.48 24.11 -15.14
C GLU A 76 18.73 24.85 -14.59
N LYS A 77 18.73 25.40 -13.36
CA LYS A 77 19.84 26.28 -12.90
C LYS A 77 20.38 26.17 -11.47
N ASP A 78 20.00 25.19 -10.64
CA ASP A 78 20.64 25.07 -9.31
C ASP A 78 21.10 23.64 -8.92
N PRO A 79 22.39 23.32 -9.13
CA PRO A 79 23.01 22.05 -8.71
C PRO A 79 22.92 21.78 -7.20
N GLU A 80 22.76 22.83 -6.39
CA GLU A 80 22.63 22.74 -4.93
C GLU A 80 21.27 22.13 -4.50
N LEU A 81 20.24 22.27 -5.33
CA LEU A 81 18.87 21.80 -5.08
C LEU A 81 18.78 20.27 -5.22
N VAL A 82 19.46 19.73 -6.23
CA VAL A 82 19.68 18.29 -6.43
C VAL A 82 20.45 17.70 -5.25
N ALA A 83 21.56 18.32 -4.85
CA ALA A 83 22.38 17.85 -3.73
C ALA A 83 21.62 17.85 -2.38
N ARG A 84 20.72 18.81 -2.13
CA ARG A 84 19.89 18.87 -0.91
C ARG A 84 18.76 17.84 -0.90
N LEU A 85 18.19 17.49 -2.06
CA LEU A 85 17.13 16.49 -2.19
C LEU A 85 17.64 15.05 -2.06
N PHE A 86 18.80 14.73 -2.65
CA PHE A 86 19.41 13.39 -2.57
C PHE A 86 20.22 13.16 -1.29
N GLY A 87 20.53 14.21 -0.52
CA GLY A 87 21.44 14.15 0.62
C GLY A 87 20.85 13.75 1.98
N ARG A 88 19.55 13.45 2.10
CA ARG A 88 18.93 13.13 3.41
C ARG A 88 18.08 11.86 3.39
N THR A 89 18.75 10.74 3.63
CA THR A 89 18.17 9.63 4.40
C THR A 89 17.83 10.15 5.81
N LEU A 90 16.62 9.86 6.31
CA LEU A 90 16.12 10.12 7.68
C LEU A 90 15.66 11.55 8.00
N GLN A 91 14.37 11.85 7.74
CA GLN A 91 13.49 12.63 8.63
C GLN A 91 12.04 12.60 8.12
N ASP A 92 11.21 11.69 8.66
CA ASP A 92 9.76 11.52 8.39
C ASP A 92 8.89 12.68 8.92
N SER A 93 9.40 13.93 8.90
CA SER A 93 8.74 15.08 9.55
C SER A 93 8.90 16.43 8.84
N LYS A 94 9.38 16.49 7.59
CA LYS A 94 9.50 17.77 6.88
C LYS A 94 8.33 18.05 5.93
N ASP A 95 7.37 18.74 6.54
CA ASP A 95 6.46 19.77 6.06
C ASP A 95 5.92 19.65 4.62
N ARG A 96 4.64 19.29 4.56
CA ARG A 96 3.65 19.60 3.50
C ARG A 96 3.95 20.89 2.71
N GLN A 97 4.39 21.95 3.39
CA GLN A 97 4.74 23.23 2.76
C GLN A 97 5.92 23.12 1.78
N GLU A 98 6.96 22.34 2.07
CA GLU A 98 8.17 22.30 1.24
C GLU A 98 7.82 21.73 -0.16
N TYR A 99 7.18 20.56 -0.25
CA TYR A 99 6.81 19.94 -1.52
C TYR A 99 5.73 20.68 -2.32
N VAL A 100 4.73 21.27 -1.65
CA VAL A 100 3.62 21.98 -2.31
C VAL A 100 4.05 23.37 -2.78
N SER A 101 4.93 24.05 -2.03
CA SER A 101 5.41 25.40 -2.38
C SER A 101 6.25 25.43 -3.65
N PHE A 102 6.89 24.31 -4.03
CA PHE A 102 7.60 24.24 -5.30
C PHE A 102 6.63 24.17 -6.49
N VAL A 103 5.40 23.67 -6.31
CA VAL A 103 4.43 23.48 -7.40
C VAL A 103 3.53 24.69 -7.55
N ASP A 104 3.99 25.70 -8.30
CA ASP A 104 3.19 26.87 -8.64
C ASP A 104 2.06 26.51 -9.60
N VAL A 105 0.88 27.06 -9.35
CA VAL A 105 -0.29 26.91 -10.23
C VAL A 105 -0.30 28.10 -11.20
N PRO A 106 -0.11 27.90 -12.50
CA PRO A 106 -0.15 29.00 -13.47
C PRO A 106 -1.51 29.70 -13.49
N ASP A 107 -1.53 31.01 -13.74
CA ASP A 107 -2.78 31.78 -13.93
C ASP A 107 -3.59 31.28 -15.14
N SER A 108 -2.92 30.68 -16.13
CA SER A 108 -3.54 30.06 -17.30
C SER A 108 -4.28 28.75 -17.00
N TYR A 109 -4.17 28.21 -15.78
CA TYR A 109 -4.89 27.01 -15.37
C TYR A 109 -6.36 27.34 -15.11
N ASN A 110 -7.23 26.81 -15.98
CA ASN A 110 -8.68 27.00 -15.95
C ASN A 110 -9.44 25.81 -15.34
N GLY A 111 -8.73 24.86 -14.74
CA GLY A 111 -9.34 23.70 -14.12
C GLY A 111 -9.76 23.94 -12.66
N PRO A 112 -10.24 22.89 -11.98
CA PRO A 112 -10.72 22.97 -10.60
C PRO A 112 -9.62 23.42 -9.63
N ARG A 113 -9.92 24.43 -8.81
CA ARG A 113 -9.02 24.95 -7.77
C ARG A 113 -9.57 24.62 -6.40
N LEU A 114 -8.82 23.84 -5.61
CA LEU A 114 -9.22 23.41 -4.28
C LEU A 114 -8.71 24.39 -3.22
N GLN A 115 -9.51 24.58 -2.17
CA GLN A 115 -9.11 25.34 -0.98
C GLN A 115 -9.37 24.50 0.26
N PHE A 116 -8.41 24.44 1.17
CA PHE A 116 -8.54 23.68 2.41
C PHE A 116 -9.01 24.60 3.55
N PRO A 117 -9.94 24.14 4.43
CA PRO A 117 -10.52 22.79 4.49
C PRO A 117 -11.54 22.51 3.38
N LEU A 118 -11.52 21.28 2.86
CA LEU A 118 -12.40 20.85 1.77
C LEU A 118 -13.85 20.76 2.24
N THR A 119 -14.77 21.02 1.30
CA THR A 119 -16.21 21.07 1.50
C THR A 119 -16.93 20.21 0.46
N PHE A 120 -18.23 19.97 0.65
CA PHE A 120 -19.02 19.20 -0.32
C PHE A 120 -19.09 19.87 -1.71
N THR A 121 -18.99 21.20 -1.78
CA THR A 121 -18.97 21.92 -3.06
C THR A 121 -17.73 21.61 -3.89
N ASP A 122 -16.61 21.25 -3.23
CA ASP A 122 -15.39 20.83 -3.92
C ASP A 122 -15.55 19.47 -4.58
N ILE A 123 -16.39 18.59 -4.02
CA ILE A 123 -16.74 17.30 -4.63
C ILE A 123 -17.52 17.54 -5.92
N ASP A 124 -18.57 18.37 -5.86
CA ASP A 124 -19.38 18.70 -7.03
C ASP A 124 -18.53 19.35 -8.13
N LEU A 125 -17.65 20.27 -7.76
CA LEU A 125 -16.71 20.94 -8.66
C LEU A 125 -15.76 19.95 -9.34
N LEU A 126 -15.19 18.99 -8.60
CA LEU A 126 -14.32 17.95 -9.17
C LEU A 126 -15.09 17.01 -10.10
N VAL A 127 -16.29 16.58 -9.69
CA VAL A 127 -17.13 15.68 -10.50
C VAL A 127 -17.48 16.34 -11.83
N GLU A 128 -17.90 17.60 -11.84
CA GLU A 128 -18.23 18.32 -13.06
C GLU A 128 -17.00 18.59 -13.93
N ALA A 129 -15.85 18.96 -13.34
CA ALA A 129 -14.60 19.12 -14.06
C ALA A 129 -14.13 17.81 -14.73
N PHE A 130 -14.21 16.68 -14.03
CA PHE A 130 -13.80 15.38 -14.56
C PHE A 130 -14.75 14.84 -15.62
N LYS A 131 -16.06 15.12 -15.53
CA LYS A 131 -17.01 14.85 -16.62
C LYS A 131 -16.63 15.60 -17.91
N GLN A 132 -16.08 16.80 -17.78
CA GLN A 132 -15.57 17.61 -18.90
C GLN A 132 -14.14 17.23 -19.33
N GLN A 133 -13.59 16.12 -18.82
CA GLN A 133 -12.23 15.65 -19.09
C GLN A 133 -11.13 16.66 -18.72
N GLN A 134 -11.40 17.54 -17.74
CA GLN A 134 -10.37 18.42 -17.20
C GLN A 134 -9.43 17.65 -16.28
N ILE A 135 -8.15 18.06 -16.26
CA ILE A 135 -7.13 17.47 -15.40
C ILE A 135 -6.96 18.35 -14.16
N LEU A 136 -7.00 17.75 -12.97
CA LEU A 136 -6.69 18.44 -11.72
C LEU A 136 -5.19 18.78 -11.68
N HIS A 137 -4.83 20.02 -11.35
CA HIS A 137 -3.42 20.43 -11.31
C HIS A 137 -2.63 19.62 -10.26
N ALA A 138 -1.36 19.33 -10.54
CA ALA A 138 -0.50 18.53 -9.66
C ALA A 138 -0.39 19.10 -8.24
N HIS A 139 -0.42 20.44 -8.10
CA HIS A 139 -0.49 21.12 -6.81
C HIS A 139 -1.62 20.59 -5.93
N TYR A 140 -2.86 20.64 -6.43
CA TYR A 140 -4.05 20.21 -5.70
C TYR A 140 -4.08 18.70 -5.48
N VAL A 141 -3.55 17.91 -6.43
CA VAL A 141 -3.38 16.46 -6.26
C VAL A 141 -2.46 16.17 -5.07
N LEU A 142 -1.31 16.84 -5.00
CA LEU A 142 -0.36 16.67 -3.89
C LEU A 142 -0.99 17.08 -2.57
N GLU A 143 -1.71 18.20 -2.52
CA GLU A 143 -2.39 18.64 -1.29
C GLU A 143 -3.39 17.60 -0.78
N VAL A 144 -4.25 17.06 -1.66
CA VAL A 144 -5.22 16.01 -1.31
C VAL A 144 -4.50 14.74 -0.83
N LEU A 145 -3.42 14.33 -1.50
CA LEU A 145 -2.63 13.16 -1.12
C LEU A 145 -1.98 13.32 0.26
N PHE A 146 -1.41 14.49 0.57
CA PHE A 146 -0.80 14.76 1.87
C PHE A 146 -1.84 14.75 3.00
N GLU A 147 -2.99 15.40 2.80
CA GLU A 147 -4.06 15.41 3.79
C GLU A 147 -4.65 14.02 4.01
N THR A 148 -4.89 13.27 2.92
CA THR A 148 -5.38 11.90 3.01
C THR A 148 -4.39 11.00 3.73
N LYS A 149 -3.09 11.08 3.40
CA LYS A 149 -2.03 10.33 4.09
C LYS A 149 -1.99 10.67 5.58
N ARG A 150 -2.14 11.95 5.94
CA ARG A 150 -2.16 12.42 7.33
C ARG A 150 -3.29 11.76 8.12
N VAL A 151 -4.50 11.74 7.56
CA VAL A 151 -5.68 11.13 8.20
C VAL A 151 -5.54 9.61 8.28
N LEU A 152 -5.19 8.94 7.16
CA LEU A 152 -5.04 7.48 7.12
C LEU A 152 -3.95 6.97 8.07
N LYS A 153 -2.83 7.70 8.26
CA LYS A 153 -1.77 7.35 9.23
C LYS A 153 -2.27 7.30 10.67
N GLN A 154 -3.35 8.02 11.00
CA GLN A 154 -3.92 8.06 12.36
C GLN A 154 -5.01 7.00 12.58
N MET A 155 -5.46 6.33 11.53
CA MET A 155 -6.53 5.33 11.60
C MET A 155 -6.00 3.95 12.04
N PRO A 156 -6.81 3.16 12.76
CA PRO A 156 -6.47 1.78 13.04
C PRO A 156 -6.52 0.92 11.76
N ASN A 157 -5.73 -0.15 11.72
CA ASN A 157 -5.75 -1.11 10.60
C ASN A 157 -7.09 -1.83 10.42
N PHE A 158 -7.91 -1.88 11.47
CA PHE A 158 -9.24 -2.49 11.44
C PHE A 158 -10.29 -1.46 11.88
N THR A 159 -11.17 -1.08 10.95
CA THR A 159 -12.26 -0.14 11.21
C THR A 159 -13.52 -0.92 11.55
N GLN A 160 -13.97 -0.83 12.81
CA GLN A 160 -15.26 -1.41 13.20
C GLN A 160 -16.39 -0.44 12.84
N VAL A 161 -17.13 -0.75 11.78
CA VAL A 161 -18.29 0.04 11.37
C VAL A 161 -19.54 -0.56 12.01
N LYS A 162 -20.28 0.25 12.79
CA LYS A 162 -21.59 -0.14 13.30
C LYS A 162 -22.64 0.26 12.26
N THR A 163 -23.00 -0.67 11.39
CA THR A 163 -24.02 -0.41 10.37
C THR A 163 -25.41 -0.45 11.01
N SER A 164 -26.16 0.64 10.87
CA SER A 164 -27.62 0.60 10.93
C SER A 164 -28.16 -0.06 9.64
N PRO A 165 -29.45 -0.37 9.47
CA PRO A 165 -29.97 -1.05 8.27
C PRO A 165 -29.90 -0.20 6.97
N THR A 166 -29.13 0.88 6.95
CA THR A 166 -28.85 1.72 5.79
C THR A 166 -28.02 0.98 4.75
N LYS A 167 -28.31 1.25 3.47
CA LYS A 167 -27.68 0.61 2.31
C LYS A 167 -26.19 0.97 2.24
N GLU A 168 -25.33 -0.05 2.26
CA GLU A 168 -23.91 0.07 1.96
C GLU A 168 -23.71 0.14 0.43
N ILE A 169 -22.80 1.01 -0.03
CA ILE A 169 -22.38 1.09 -1.43
C ILE A 169 -20.87 0.82 -1.49
N THR A 170 -20.47 -0.25 -2.19
CA THR A 170 -19.07 -0.53 -2.49
C THR A 170 -18.73 -0.02 -3.88
N ILE A 171 -17.72 0.84 -3.98
CA ILE A 171 -17.23 1.39 -5.26
C ILE A 171 -15.97 0.62 -5.66
N CYS A 172 -15.97 0.03 -6.86
CA CYS A 172 -14.81 -0.66 -7.44
C CYS A 172 -14.45 0.00 -8.77
N ASP A 173 -13.20 0.43 -8.94
CA ASP A 173 -12.71 0.95 -10.21
C ASP A 173 -12.03 -0.15 -11.06
N ARG A 174 -12.30 -0.12 -12.37
CA ARG A 174 -11.62 -0.92 -13.41
C ARG A 174 -11.41 -0.13 -14.70
N GLY A 175 -11.56 1.20 -14.64
CA GLY A 175 -11.61 2.09 -15.79
C GLY A 175 -10.25 2.65 -16.21
N LYS A 176 -10.29 3.59 -17.16
CA LYS A 176 -9.13 4.37 -17.65
C LYS A 176 -9.01 5.75 -16.97
N HIS A 177 -9.84 5.99 -15.97
CA HIS A 177 -9.99 7.27 -15.26
C HIS A 177 -9.74 7.07 -13.76
N SER A 178 -8.74 6.24 -13.45
CA SER A 178 -8.46 5.83 -12.08
C SER A 178 -7.96 7.00 -11.25
N MET A 179 -7.27 7.97 -11.85
CA MET A 179 -6.86 9.19 -11.14
C MET A 179 -8.04 10.06 -10.73
N GLU A 180 -9.03 10.28 -11.60
CA GLU A 180 -10.22 11.07 -11.29
C GLU A 180 -11.03 10.41 -10.17
N ILE A 181 -11.24 9.10 -10.27
CA ILE A 181 -11.96 8.32 -9.26
C ILE A 181 -11.21 8.39 -7.93
N LEU A 182 -9.89 8.20 -7.93
CA LEU A 182 -9.06 8.31 -6.73
C LEU A 182 -9.20 9.68 -6.07
N MET A 183 -9.13 10.78 -6.84
CA MET A 183 -9.27 12.13 -6.31
C MET A 183 -10.67 12.38 -5.73
N ILE A 184 -11.73 11.94 -6.41
CA ILE A 184 -13.10 12.05 -5.87
C ILE A 184 -13.23 11.27 -4.56
N LEU A 185 -12.72 10.04 -4.50
CA LEU A 185 -12.77 9.21 -3.30
C LEU A 185 -12.01 9.84 -2.13
N PHE A 186 -10.81 10.39 -2.38
CA PHE A 186 -10.02 11.05 -1.34
C PHE A 186 -10.63 12.36 -0.86
N VAL A 187 -11.17 13.19 -1.74
CA VAL A 187 -11.88 14.40 -1.30
C VAL A 187 -13.15 14.03 -0.54
N SER A 188 -13.91 13.05 -1.01
CA SER A 188 -15.10 12.55 -0.29
C SER A 188 -14.74 11.98 1.08
N PHE A 189 -13.61 11.29 1.20
CA PHE A 189 -13.09 10.75 2.46
C PHE A 189 -12.73 11.86 3.44
N LEU A 190 -12.09 12.93 2.96
CA LEU A 190 -11.72 14.08 3.79
C LEU A 190 -12.94 14.90 4.23
N VAL A 191 -13.98 14.98 3.39
CA VAL A 191 -15.23 15.71 3.70
C VAL A 191 -16.14 14.88 4.63
N TYR A 192 -16.22 13.56 4.43
CA TYR A 192 -17.10 12.64 5.17
C TYR A 192 -16.33 11.52 5.89
N PRO A 193 -15.48 11.84 6.88
CA PRO A 193 -14.58 10.86 7.50
C PRO A 193 -15.30 9.75 8.30
N ASN A 194 -16.55 9.99 8.72
CA ASN A 194 -17.35 9.01 9.48
C ASN A 194 -18.25 8.13 8.60
N ASP A 195 -18.55 8.57 7.38
CA ASP A 195 -19.53 7.92 6.50
C ASP A 195 -18.85 7.20 5.31
N LEU A 196 -17.64 7.62 4.93
CA LEU A 196 -16.87 6.98 3.87
C LEU A 196 -15.67 6.24 4.45
N HIS A 197 -15.57 4.95 4.15
CA HIS A 197 -14.46 4.11 4.54
C HIS A 197 -13.71 3.60 3.31
N LEU A 198 -12.38 3.76 3.31
CA LEU A 198 -11.50 3.27 2.26
C LEU A 198 -10.73 2.05 2.79
N ASN A 199 -10.88 0.92 2.09
CA ASN A 199 -10.15 -0.30 2.39
C ASN A 199 -9.13 -0.58 1.30
N ARG A 200 -7.93 -1.02 1.69
CA ARG A 200 -6.89 -1.41 0.74
C ARG A 200 -7.26 -2.73 0.06
N GLY A 201 -7.36 -2.73 -1.26
CA GLY A 201 -7.46 -3.92 -2.08
C GLY A 201 -6.11 -4.36 -2.64
N ASN A 202 -6.14 -5.31 -3.58
CA ASN A 202 -4.95 -5.85 -4.23
C ASN A 202 -4.42 -4.97 -5.37
N HIS A 203 -5.25 -4.09 -5.93
CA HIS A 203 -4.84 -3.17 -7.00
C HIS A 203 -4.15 -1.91 -6.45
N GLU A 204 -4.31 -1.63 -5.16
CA GLU A 204 -3.58 -0.62 -4.39
C GLU A 204 -2.16 -1.14 -4.03
N ASP A 205 -1.49 -1.72 -5.03
CA ASP A 205 -0.14 -2.27 -4.98
C ASP A 205 0.64 -1.83 -6.22
N PHE A 206 1.95 -1.59 -6.06
CA PHE A 206 2.79 -1.09 -7.13
C PHE A 206 2.85 -2.04 -8.34
N MET A 207 3.00 -3.35 -8.11
CA MET A 207 3.13 -4.32 -9.19
C MET A 207 1.85 -4.39 -10.01
N MET A 208 0.70 -4.27 -9.34
CA MET A 208 -0.59 -4.19 -10.02
C MET A 208 -0.73 -2.88 -10.79
N ASN A 209 -0.36 -1.74 -10.21
CA ASN A 209 -0.43 -0.44 -10.88
C ASN A 209 0.46 -0.33 -12.13
N LEU A 210 1.67 -0.90 -12.05
CA LEU A 210 2.61 -0.95 -13.19
C LEU A 210 2.07 -1.84 -14.32
N ARG A 211 1.53 -3.01 -13.96
CA ARG A 211 1.04 -4.01 -14.92
C ARG A 211 -0.29 -3.60 -15.55
N TYR A 212 -1.20 -3.03 -14.76
CA TYR A 212 -2.58 -2.76 -15.16
C TYR A 212 -2.86 -1.30 -15.55
N GLY A 213 -1.81 -0.47 -15.63
CA GLY A 213 -1.86 0.77 -16.41
C GLY A 213 -2.08 2.05 -15.61
N PHE A 214 -2.29 1.98 -14.29
CA PHE A 214 -2.43 3.17 -13.44
C PHE A 214 -1.18 4.06 -13.51
N THR A 215 0.03 3.47 -13.44
CA THR A 215 1.28 4.22 -13.60
C THR A 215 1.37 4.92 -14.96
N LYS A 216 0.88 4.27 -16.03
CA LYS A 216 0.87 4.86 -17.38
C LYS A 216 -0.12 6.02 -17.48
N GLU A 217 -1.26 5.94 -16.80
CA GLU A 217 -2.26 6.99 -16.73
C GLU A 217 -1.69 8.24 -16.05
N ILE A 218 -1.05 8.08 -14.87
CA ILE A 218 -0.40 9.18 -14.16
C ILE A 218 0.66 9.84 -15.05
N LEU A 219 1.54 9.02 -15.63
CA LEU A 219 2.58 9.51 -16.54
C LEU A 219 1.97 10.28 -17.71
N HIS A 220 0.86 9.82 -18.29
CA HIS A 220 0.24 10.52 -19.41
C HIS A 220 -0.35 11.88 -19.01
N LYS A 221 -1.10 11.93 -17.90
CA LYS A 221 -1.81 13.14 -17.45
C LYS A 221 -0.89 14.22 -16.92
N TYR A 222 0.17 13.82 -16.22
CA TYR A 222 1.07 14.75 -15.54
C TYR A 222 2.43 14.94 -16.24
N LYS A 223 2.62 14.32 -17.43
CA LYS A 223 3.83 14.49 -18.28
C LYS A 223 4.13 15.94 -18.68
N LEU A 224 3.10 16.79 -18.77
CA LEU A 224 3.22 18.18 -19.23
C LEU A 224 3.86 19.12 -18.19
N HIS A 225 4.03 18.67 -16.94
CA HIS A 225 4.87 19.37 -15.96
C HIS A 225 6.33 18.87 -15.97
N GLY A 226 6.70 18.01 -16.92
CA GLY A 226 8.09 17.57 -17.18
C GLY A 226 8.66 18.06 -18.51
N LYS A 227 7.97 18.97 -19.19
CA LYS A 227 8.46 19.63 -20.41
C LYS A 227 8.01 21.08 -20.46
N LYS A 228 8.82 21.94 -19.85
CA LYS A 228 9.14 23.26 -20.41
C LYS A 228 10.50 23.67 -19.87
#